data_AF-A0A1B9Y6V0-F1
#
_entry.id   AF-A0A1B9Y6V0-F1
#
_cell.length_a   1.000
_cell.length_b   1.000
_cell.length_c   1.000
_cell.angle_alpha   90.00
_cell.angle_beta   90.00
_cell.angle_gamma   90.00
#
_symmetry.space_group_name_H-M   'P 1'
#
loop_
_entity.id
_entity.type
_entity.pdbx_description
1 polymer ?
#
loop_
_entity_poly.entity_id
_entity_poly.type
_entity_poly.pdbx_seq_one_letter_code
_entity_poly.pdbx_strand_id
1 'polypeptide(L)'
;MDINFKLDFFYYNELPVLDGRDPKMIELTPHIDKFKTFLATQPLDKIIELLVFTYKDKYAQTQFWTRKLLVNNSRLIDDEYPPYLDEDTDKFLSADSINRNDLKHFICKMILDLERGCYFSNYIEFAFMKEQNINKFKEAVERSLNGKQYQILQSNGEITFKVENSPIAKVEITNKKVKTIFNPEKWIAYYGLG
;
A
#
# COMPACT_ATOMS: atom_id res chain seq x y z
N MET A 1 14.87 2.57 6.65
CA MET A 1 13.77 2.61 7.63
C MET A 1 14.08 1.61 8.72
N ASP A 2 14.02 2.02 9.98
CA ASP A 2 14.23 1.11 11.12
C ASP A 2 12.88 0.61 11.61
N ILE A 3 12.62 -0.69 11.44
CA ILE A 3 11.39 -1.37 11.86
C ILE A 3 11.77 -2.66 12.60
N ASN A 4 10.99 -3.00 13.63
CA ASN A 4 11.24 -4.18 14.45
C ASN A 4 10.46 -5.44 13.96
N PHE A 5 10.11 -5.47 12.67
CA PHE A 5 9.43 -6.58 12.01
C PHE A 5 9.95 -6.79 10.58
N LYS A 6 9.82 -8.03 10.10
CA LYS A 6 10.21 -8.42 8.73
C LYS A 6 9.07 -8.14 7.75
N LEU A 7 9.42 -7.79 6.52
CA LEU A 7 8.46 -7.49 5.44
C LEU A 7 8.22 -8.67 4.49
N ASP A 8 8.88 -9.80 4.72
CA ASP A 8 8.85 -10.99 3.87
C ASP A 8 7.43 -11.46 3.52
N PHE A 9 6.46 -11.25 4.42
CA PHE A 9 5.04 -11.58 4.18
C PHE A 9 4.45 -10.86 2.97
N PHE A 10 4.93 -9.65 2.62
CA PHE A 10 4.51 -8.95 1.41
C PHE A 10 4.90 -9.67 0.12
N TYR A 11 5.87 -10.56 0.18
CA TYR A 11 6.45 -11.21 -1.00
C TYR A 11 6.38 -12.73 -0.94
N TYR A 12 5.69 -13.27 0.07
CA TYR A 12 5.58 -14.68 0.30
C TYR A 12 4.20 -15.19 -0.10
N ASN A 13 4.19 -16.19 -0.97
CA ASN A 13 2.97 -16.83 -1.44
C ASN A 13 2.67 -18.04 -0.54
N GLU A 14 1.58 -17.95 0.23
CA GLU A 14 1.17 -19.01 1.15
C GLU A 14 0.92 -20.31 0.40
N LEU A 15 1.51 -21.39 0.91
CA LEU A 15 1.42 -22.71 0.32
C LEU A 15 0.19 -23.46 0.85
N PRO A 16 -0.54 -24.18 -0.03
CA PRO A 16 -1.62 -25.05 0.42
C PRO A 16 -1.04 -26.21 1.23
N VAL A 17 -1.57 -26.43 2.43
CA VAL A 17 -1.23 -27.57 3.29
C VAL A 17 -2.53 -28.29 3.63
N LEU A 18 -2.67 -29.54 3.17
CA LEU A 18 -3.90 -30.34 3.22
C LEU A 18 -4.63 -30.30 4.56
N ASP A 19 -3.89 -30.42 5.67
CA ASP A 19 -4.44 -30.45 7.04
C ASP A 19 -3.66 -29.53 8.00
N GLY A 20 -3.08 -28.45 7.49
CA GLY A 20 -2.18 -27.61 8.26
C GLY A 20 -2.22 -26.15 7.85
N ARG A 21 -1.47 -25.34 8.60
CA ARG A 21 -1.11 -23.98 8.18
C ARG A 21 0.30 -24.02 7.65
N ASP A 22 0.56 -23.24 6.62
CA ASP A 22 1.89 -23.04 6.10
C ASP A 22 2.86 -22.62 7.23
N PRO A 23 3.90 -23.42 7.53
CA PRO A 23 4.86 -23.11 8.61
C PRO A 23 5.51 -21.74 8.44
N LYS A 24 5.73 -21.29 7.20
CA LYS A 24 6.32 -19.98 6.96
C LYS A 24 5.34 -18.86 7.28
N MET A 25 4.06 -19.04 6.96
CA MET A 25 3.04 -18.08 7.38
C MET A 25 2.87 -18.03 8.90
N ILE A 26 3.01 -19.16 9.59
CA ILE A 26 3.05 -19.19 11.06
C ILE A 26 4.22 -18.34 11.58
N GLU A 27 5.43 -18.50 11.02
CA GLU A 27 6.61 -17.68 11.37
C GLU A 27 6.39 -16.19 11.09
N LEU A 28 5.70 -15.86 10.00
CA LEU A 28 5.46 -14.48 9.57
C LEU A 28 4.30 -13.80 10.31
N THR A 29 3.41 -14.55 10.95
CA THR A 29 2.23 -14.00 11.63
C THR A 29 2.57 -12.91 12.67
N PRO A 30 3.55 -13.07 13.57
CA PRO A 30 3.93 -12.01 14.49
C PRO A 30 4.43 -10.73 13.80
N HIS A 31 5.01 -10.84 12.60
CA HIS A 31 5.45 -9.67 11.83
C HIS A 31 4.27 -8.96 11.16
N ILE A 32 3.27 -9.71 10.71
CA ILE A 32 2.02 -9.18 10.19
C ILE A 32 1.26 -8.43 11.30
N ASP A 33 1.26 -8.94 12.52
CA ASP A 33 0.63 -8.28 13.67
C ASP A 33 1.35 -6.99 14.05
N LYS A 34 2.69 -7.00 14.09
CA LYS A 34 3.49 -5.78 14.28
C LYS A 34 3.25 -4.75 13.17
N PHE A 35 3.10 -5.18 11.92
CA PHE A 35 2.73 -4.30 10.82
C PHE A 35 1.36 -3.66 11.04
N LYS A 36 0.35 -4.44 11.47
CA LYS A 36 -0.98 -3.90 11.83
C LYS A 36 -0.86 -2.85 12.95
N THR A 37 -0.10 -3.13 14.01
CA THR A 37 0.15 -2.18 15.10
C THR A 37 0.86 -0.93 14.60
N PHE A 38 1.85 -1.07 13.71
CA PHE A 38 2.54 0.06 13.08
C PHE A 38 1.54 0.95 12.33
N LEU A 39 0.67 0.35 11.49
CA LEU A 39 -0.37 1.08 10.77
C LEU A 39 -1.38 1.77 11.69
N ALA A 40 -1.66 1.23 12.87
CA ALA A 40 -2.61 1.84 13.80
C ALA A 40 -2.01 3.00 14.63
N THR A 41 -0.69 2.99 14.87
CA THR A 41 -0.06 3.85 15.89
C THR A 41 0.91 4.89 15.34
N GLN A 42 1.50 4.66 14.17
CA GLN A 42 2.52 5.54 13.62
C GLN A 42 1.91 6.74 12.89
N PRO A 43 2.63 7.86 12.77
CA PRO A 43 2.14 9.01 12.01
C PRO A 43 2.11 8.71 10.49
N LEU A 44 1.29 9.45 9.75
CA LEU A 44 1.05 9.22 8.32
C LEU A 44 2.35 9.22 7.49
N ASP A 45 3.29 10.12 7.78
CA ASP A 45 4.56 10.17 7.05
C ASP A 45 5.37 8.87 7.18
N LYS A 46 5.29 8.20 8.34
CA LYS A 46 5.91 6.89 8.56
C LYS A 46 5.19 5.75 7.86
N ILE A 47 3.86 5.84 7.72
CA ILE A 47 3.09 4.89 6.92
C ILE A 47 3.44 5.02 5.44
N ILE A 48 3.56 6.25 4.93
CA ILE A 48 3.97 6.52 3.55
C ILE A 48 5.43 6.09 3.32
N GLU A 49 6.33 6.36 4.28
CA GLU A 49 7.71 5.85 4.26
C GLU A 49 7.71 4.32 4.06
N LEU A 50 6.92 3.61 4.88
CA LEU A 50 6.82 2.15 4.79
C LEU A 50 6.21 1.67 3.48
N LEU A 51 5.15 2.31 2.98
CA LEU A 51 4.52 1.97 1.70
C LEU A 51 5.54 2.02 0.56
N VAL A 52 6.25 3.14 0.43
CA VAL A 52 7.24 3.32 -0.63
C VAL A 52 8.38 2.32 -0.44
N PHE A 53 8.83 2.11 0.79
CA PHE A 53 9.90 1.16 1.09
C PHE A 53 9.51 -0.29 0.70
N THR A 54 8.26 -0.68 0.95
CA THR A 54 7.71 -2.00 0.63
C THR A 54 7.59 -2.26 -0.88
N TYR A 55 7.51 -1.24 -1.73
CA TYR A 55 7.37 -1.44 -3.18
C TYR A 55 8.59 -1.02 -4.01
N LYS A 56 9.60 -0.37 -3.43
CA LYS A 56 10.70 0.21 -4.22
C LYS A 56 11.56 -0.82 -4.96
N ASP A 57 11.67 -2.02 -4.41
CA ASP A 57 12.56 -3.07 -4.93
C ASP A 57 11.80 -4.22 -5.58
N LYS A 58 10.71 -4.65 -4.96
CA LYS A 58 9.88 -5.77 -5.40
C LYS A 58 8.41 -5.40 -5.29
N TYR A 59 7.60 -5.84 -6.26
CA TYR A 59 6.17 -5.62 -6.21
C TYR A 59 5.55 -6.41 -5.07
N ALA A 60 4.99 -5.74 -4.07
CA ALA A 60 4.42 -6.38 -2.89
C ALA A 60 2.95 -6.78 -3.07
N GLN A 61 2.49 -7.71 -2.23
CA GLN A 61 1.09 -8.08 -2.13
C GLN A 61 0.25 -7.00 -1.44
N THR A 62 -0.63 -6.36 -2.20
CA THR A 62 -1.47 -5.26 -1.70
C THR A 62 -2.49 -5.67 -0.63
N GLN A 63 -2.86 -6.94 -0.57
CA GLN A 63 -3.86 -7.41 0.39
C GLN A 63 -3.52 -7.12 1.86
N PHE A 64 -2.22 -7.05 2.21
CA PHE A 64 -1.82 -6.69 3.56
C PHE A 64 -2.10 -5.21 3.86
N TRP A 65 -1.91 -4.32 2.89
CA TRP A 65 -2.26 -2.90 3.02
C TRP A 65 -3.76 -2.70 3.20
N THR A 66 -4.59 -3.34 2.38
CA THR A 66 -6.04 -3.20 2.46
C THR A 66 -6.61 -3.82 3.73
N ARG A 67 -6.25 -5.08 4.05
CA ARG A 67 -6.85 -5.82 5.17
C ARG A 67 -6.44 -5.31 6.54
N LYS A 68 -5.22 -4.77 6.69
CA LYS A 68 -4.70 -4.37 8.01
C LYS A 68 -5.05 -2.94 8.41
N LEU A 69 -5.63 -2.16 7.49
CA LEU A 69 -6.22 -0.86 7.79
C LEU A 69 -7.66 -0.95 8.32
N LEU A 70 -8.36 -2.06 8.11
CA LEU A 70 -9.78 -2.21 8.46
C LEU A 70 -10.06 -2.15 9.96
N VAL A 71 -11.18 -1.53 10.34
CA VAL A 71 -11.80 -1.72 11.66
C VAL A 71 -12.38 -3.13 11.81
N ASN A 72 -12.60 -3.55 13.05
CA ASN A 72 -13.37 -4.76 13.30
C ASN A 72 -14.79 -4.60 12.74
N ASN A 73 -15.32 -5.64 12.10
CA ASN A 73 -16.64 -5.64 11.46
C ASN A 73 -16.81 -4.66 10.28
N SER A 74 -15.72 -4.21 9.63
CA SER A 74 -15.81 -3.34 8.44
C SER A 74 -16.71 -3.88 7.32
N ARG A 75 -16.90 -5.21 7.25
CA ARG A 75 -17.86 -5.86 6.32
C ARG A 75 -19.33 -5.45 6.52
N LEU A 76 -19.66 -4.83 7.64
CA LEU A 76 -21.01 -4.34 7.95
C LEU A 76 -21.20 -2.86 7.60
N ILE A 77 -20.13 -2.19 7.18
CA ILE A 77 -20.14 -0.79 6.78
C ILE A 77 -20.45 -0.75 5.28
N ASP A 78 -21.47 0.02 4.93
CA ASP A 78 -21.86 0.25 3.54
C ASP A 78 -21.16 1.52 3.06
N ASP A 79 -20.01 1.33 2.41
CA ASP A 79 -19.22 2.44 1.89
C ASP A 79 -19.76 2.87 0.52
N GLU A 80 -20.14 4.13 0.38
CA GLU A 80 -20.46 4.70 -0.93
C GLU A 80 -19.17 4.87 -1.75
N TYR A 81 -18.99 4.06 -2.80
CA TYR A 81 -17.81 4.15 -3.65
C TYR A 81 -17.84 5.43 -4.50
N PRO A 82 -16.71 6.12 -4.64
CA PRO A 82 -16.57 7.19 -5.63
C PRO A 82 -16.89 6.70 -7.06
N PRO A 83 -17.60 7.49 -7.90
CA PRO A 83 -18.07 7.04 -9.22
C PRO A 83 -16.99 6.60 -10.23
N TYR A 84 -15.72 6.90 -9.96
CA TYR A 84 -14.58 6.53 -10.81
C TYR A 84 -13.91 5.22 -10.38
N LEU A 85 -14.40 4.62 -9.29
CA LEU A 85 -13.98 3.31 -8.81
C LEU A 85 -15.01 2.25 -9.20
N ASP A 86 -14.52 1.05 -9.42
CA ASP A 86 -15.32 -0.14 -9.71
C ASP A 86 -15.47 -0.95 -8.41
N GLU A 87 -16.69 -1.05 -7.89
CA GLU A 87 -16.99 -1.73 -6.62
C GLU A 87 -16.63 -3.22 -6.62
N ASP A 88 -16.66 -3.87 -7.79
CA ASP A 88 -16.38 -5.30 -7.92
C ASP A 88 -14.87 -5.59 -7.81
N THR A 89 -14.04 -4.64 -8.23
CA THR A 89 -12.60 -4.87 -8.43
C THR A 89 -11.71 -3.99 -7.56
N ASP A 90 -12.05 -2.72 -7.40
CA ASP A 90 -11.29 -1.77 -6.59
C ASP A 90 -11.51 -2.02 -5.09
N LYS A 91 -10.63 -1.45 -4.26
CA LYS A 91 -10.84 -1.38 -2.81
C LYS A 91 -10.90 0.07 -2.39
N PHE A 92 -12.05 0.48 -1.89
CA PHE A 92 -12.26 1.75 -1.23
C PHE A 92 -12.58 1.48 0.24
N LEU A 93 -11.90 2.20 1.14
CA LEU A 93 -12.20 2.22 2.56
C LEU A 93 -12.49 3.67 2.93
N SER A 94 -13.70 3.95 3.42
CA SER A 94 -14.03 5.25 3.99
C SER A 94 -13.37 5.44 5.37
N ALA A 95 -13.48 6.64 5.93
CA ALA A 95 -13.02 6.93 7.30
C ALA A 95 -13.63 5.97 8.34
N ASP A 96 -14.89 5.55 8.16
CA ASP A 96 -15.58 4.66 9.11
C ASP A 96 -15.07 3.23 9.02
N SER A 97 -14.60 2.82 7.84
CA SER A 97 -14.00 1.50 7.57
C SER A 97 -12.54 1.37 8.01
N ILE A 98 -11.86 2.49 8.32
CA ILE A 98 -10.43 2.51 8.62
C ILE A 98 -10.18 2.66 10.13
N ASN A 99 -9.28 1.85 10.68
CA ASN A 99 -8.84 1.91 12.07
C ASN A 99 -7.85 3.07 12.32
N ARG A 100 -8.17 4.26 11.82
CA ARG A 100 -7.44 5.53 11.99
C ARG A 100 -8.37 6.71 11.78
N ASN A 101 -8.23 7.74 12.60
CA ASN A 101 -9.06 8.95 12.54
C ASN A 101 -8.45 10.11 11.72
N ASP A 102 -7.23 9.94 11.21
CA ASP A 102 -6.52 10.95 10.41
C ASP A 102 -6.59 10.69 8.90
N LEU A 103 -7.18 9.56 8.50
CA LEU A 103 -7.46 9.20 7.11
C LEU A 103 -8.92 9.50 6.76
N LYS A 104 -9.11 10.20 5.65
CA LYS A 104 -10.42 10.44 5.05
C LYS A 104 -10.89 9.21 4.29
N HIS A 105 -9.98 8.65 3.50
CA HIS A 105 -10.22 7.42 2.75
C HIS A 105 -8.90 6.78 2.34
N PHE A 106 -8.97 5.49 2.02
CA PHE A 106 -7.93 4.72 1.38
C PHE A 106 -8.48 4.12 0.08
N ILE A 107 -7.71 4.22 -1.00
CA ILE A 107 -8.05 3.59 -2.27
C ILE A 107 -6.91 2.68 -2.69
N CYS A 108 -7.27 1.48 -3.13
CA CYS A 108 -6.42 0.65 -3.95
C CYS A 108 -7.17 0.38 -5.26
N LYS A 109 -6.77 1.08 -6.32
CA LYS A 109 -7.33 0.84 -7.65
C LYS A 109 -6.65 -0.36 -8.28
N MET A 110 -7.44 -1.32 -8.72
CA MET A 110 -7.00 -2.55 -9.36
C MET A 110 -7.16 -2.45 -10.87
N ILE A 111 -6.45 -3.29 -11.60
CA ILE A 111 -6.64 -3.50 -13.03
C ILE A 111 -6.49 -4.99 -13.33
N LEU A 112 -7.37 -5.51 -14.18
CA LEU A 112 -7.27 -6.88 -14.65
C LEU A 112 -6.21 -6.96 -15.74
N ASP A 113 -5.17 -7.74 -15.49
CA ASP A 113 -4.21 -8.16 -16.50
C ASP A 113 -4.66 -9.52 -17.06
N LEU A 114 -5.20 -9.49 -18.27
CA LEU A 114 -5.76 -10.68 -18.93
C LEU A 114 -4.68 -11.70 -19.30
N GLU A 115 -3.45 -11.26 -19.57
CA GLU A 115 -2.34 -12.15 -19.93
C GLU A 115 -1.90 -12.97 -18.72
N ARG A 116 -1.83 -12.33 -17.55
CA ARG A 116 -1.47 -12.97 -16.28
C ARG A 116 -2.68 -13.55 -15.54
N GLY A 117 -3.89 -13.32 -16.05
CA GLY A 117 -5.14 -13.85 -15.51
C GLY A 117 -5.50 -13.30 -14.13
N CYS A 118 -5.14 -12.04 -13.82
CA CYS A 118 -5.28 -11.55 -12.47
C CYS A 118 -5.30 -10.04 -12.26
N TYR A 119 -5.71 -9.62 -11.06
CA TYR A 119 -5.78 -8.22 -10.67
C TYR A 119 -4.48 -7.73 -10.04
N PHE A 120 -3.97 -6.62 -10.56
CA PHE A 120 -2.84 -5.90 -9.97
C PHE A 120 -3.27 -4.51 -9.51
N SER A 121 -2.66 -4.03 -8.44
CA SER A 121 -2.81 -2.64 -8.03
C SER A 121 -2.17 -1.71 -9.05
N ASN A 122 -3.00 -0.87 -9.65
CA ASN A 122 -2.59 0.25 -10.48
C ASN A 122 -2.05 1.38 -9.60
N TYR A 123 -2.79 1.75 -8.55
CA TYR A 123 -2.33 2.71 -7.56
C TYR A 123 -2.91 2.48 -6.17
N ILE A 124 -2.21 3.00 -5.16
CA ILE A 124 -2.70 3.18 -3.80
C ILE A 124 -2.76 4.67 -3.48
N GLU A 125 -3.85 5.13 -2.89
CA GLU A 125 -4.03 6.52 -2.44
C GLU A 125 -4.43 6.54 -0.95
N PHE A 126 -3.73 7.37 -0.18
CA PHE A 126 -4.11 7.77 1.18
C PHE A 126 -4.57 9.22 1.13
N ALA A 127 -5.84 9.48 1.45
CA ALA A 127 -6.35 10.83 1.61
C ALA A 127 -6.52 11.18 3.08
N PHE A 128 -6.23 12.42 3.44
CA PHE A 128 -6.11 12.87 4.81
C PHE A 128 -7.34 13.66 5.25
N MET A 129 -7.73 13.52 6.51
CA MET A 129 -8.83 14.32 7.10
C MET A 129 -8.48 15.80 7.22
N LYS A 130 -7.20 16.11 7.45
CA LYS A 130 -6.67 17.47 7.59
C LYS A 130 -5.48 17.65 6.68
N GLU A 131 -5.26 18.89 6.24
CA GLU A 131 -4.06 19.24 5.49
C GLU A 131 -2.79 18.91 6.30
N GLN A 132 -1.83 18.31 5.62
CA GLN A 132 -0.58 17.82 6.18
C GLN A 132 0.60 18.64 5.69
N ASN A 133 1.71 18.59 6.42
CA ASN A 133 2.97 19.18 5.96
C ASN A 133 3.56 18.34 4.81
N ILE A 134 3.46 18.86 3.58
CA ILE A 134 3.93 18.20 2.37
C ILE A 134 5.42 17.82 2.43
N ASN A 135 6.25 18.62 3.12
CA ASN A 135 7.69 18.37 3.22
C ASN A 135 8.00 17.13 4.07
N LYS A 136 7.19 16.82 5.10
CA LYS A 136 7.37 15.58 5.87
C LYS A 136 7.18 14.34 5.01
N PHE A 137 6.20 14.36 4.10
CA PHE A 137 6.00 13.28 3.15
C PHE A 137 7.10 13.23 2.09
N LYS A 138 7.53 14.38 1.58
CA LYS A 138 8.67 14.46 0.67
C LYS A 138 9.90 13.76 1.27
N GLU A 139 10.28 14.14 2.48
CA GLU A 139 11.41 13.54 3.20
C GLU A 139 11.22 12.04 3.47
N ALA A 140 9.99 11.61 3.79
CA ALA A 140 9.65 10.20 3.96
C ALA A 140 9.88 9.41 2.66
N VAL A 141 9.42 9.93 1.51
CA VAL A 141 9.62 9.28 0.21
C VAL A 141 11.09 9.24 -0.16
N GLU A 142 11.85 10.33 0.04
CA GLU A 142 13.30 10.39 -0.21
C GLU A 142 14.06 9.35 0.63
N ARG A 143 13.76 9.24 1.93
CA ARG A 143 14.37 8.21 2.81
C ARG A 143 14.06 6.80 2.34
N SER A 144 12.82 6.54 1.92
CA SER A 144 12.43 5.22 1.43
C SER A 144 13.12 4.86 0.13
N LEU A 145 13.22 5.81 -0.80
CA LEU A 145 13.87 5.63 -2.10
C LEU A 145 15.40 5.66 -2.04
N ASN A 146 16.01 5.69 -0.85
CA ASN A 146 17.47 5.57 -0.74
C ASN A 146 17.99 4.35 -1.53
N GLY A 147 19.00 4.59 -2.38
CA GLY A 147 19.56 3.62 -3.32
C GLY A 147 18.83 3.51 -4.67
N LYS A 148 17.76 4.28 -4.91
CA LYS A 148 17.05 4.36 -6.19
C LYS A 148 17.33 5.67 -6.91
N GLN A 149 17.32 5.61 -8.23
CA GLN A 149 17.32 6.80 -9.08
C GLN A 149 15.88 7.30 -9.26
N TYR A 150 15.68 8.61 -9.10
CA TYR A 150 14.38 9.23 -9.28
C TYR A 150 14.53 10.72 -9.65
N GLN A 151 13.48 11.25 -10.26
CA GLN A 151 13.33 12.68 -10.56
C GLN A 151 12.24 13.27 -9.68
N ILE A 152 12.46 14.49 -9.18
CA ILE A 152 11.45 15.26 -8.44
C ILE A 152 10.93 16.37 -9.35
N LEU A 153 9.61 16.41 -9.54
CA LEU A 153 8.89 17.48 -10.21
C LEU A 153 8.01 18.18 -9.18
N GLN A 154 8.03 19.51 -9.16
CA GLN A 154 7.20 20.30 -8.25
C GLN A 154 6.41 21.34 -9.05
N SER A 155 5.09 21.30 -8.92
CA SER A 155 4.18 22.22 -9.59
C SER A 155 2.87 22.34 -8.84
N ASN A 156 2.31 23.54 -8.74
CA ASN A 156 0.94 23.78 -8.24
C ASN A 156 0.63 23.15 -6.87
N GLY A 157 1.60 23.16 -5.93
CA GLY A 157 1.41 22.58 -4.60
C GLY A 157 1.44 21.04 -4.55
N GLU A 158 1.85 20.41 -5.65
CA GLU A 158 2.09 18.97 -5.75
C GLU A 158 3.58 18.69 -5.94
N ILE A 159 4.06 17.63 -5.30
CA ILE A 159 5.39 17.06 -5.49
C ILE A 159 5.22 15.66 -6.08
N THR A 160 5.84 15.43 -7.24
CA THR A 160 5.83 14.14 -7.92
C THR A 160 7.25 13.57 -7.99
N PHE A 161 7.42 12.36 -7.45
CA PHE A 161 8.61 11.54 -7.64
C PHE A 161 8.37 10.59 -8.80
N LYS A 162 9.21 10.62 -9.85
CA LYS A 162 9.25 9.58 -10.89
C LYS A 162 10.42 8.66 -10.60
N VAL A 163 10.17 7.37 -10.42
CA VAL A 163 11.18 6.42 -9.93
C VAL A 163 11.60 5.49 -11.06
N GLU A 164 12.91 5.38 -11.27
CA GLU A 164 13.47 4.54 -12.33
C GLU A 164 13.72 3.12 -11.81
N ASN A 165 13.53 2.12 -12.67
CA ASN A 165 13.80 0.71 -12.38
C ASN A 165 13.19 0.21 -11.05
N SER A 166 11.93 0.59 -10.80
CA SER A 166 11.20 0.29 -9.59
C SER A 166 9.79 -0.22 -9.91
N PRO A 167 9.20 -1.10 -9.07
CA PRO A 167 7.77 -1.38 -9.10
C PRO A 167 6.89 -0.15 -8.85
N ILE A 168 7.43 0.90 -8.27
CA ILE A 168 6.80 2.22 -8.19
C ILE A 168 7.16 2.98 -9.47
N ALA A 169 6.15 3.41 -10.23
CA ALA A 169 6.36 4.32 -11.36
C ALA A 169 6.46 5.77 -10.88
N LYS A 170 5.55 6.18 -10.00
CA LYS A 170 5.57 7.52 -9.39
C LYS A 170 4.89 7.59 -8.03
N VAL A 171 5.29 8.59 -7.24
CA VAL A 171 4.62 8.99 -5.99
C VAL A 171 4.22 10.45 -6.11
N GLU A 172 2.92 10.72 -6.04
CA GLU A 172 2.33 12.07 -6.08
C GLU A 172 1.94 12.47 -4.66
N ILE A 173 2.36 13.65 -4.22
CA ILE A 173 2.16 14.17 -2.87
C ILE A 173 1.53 15.55 -2.96
N THR A 174 0.42 15.73 -2.26
CA THR A 174 -0.18 17.04 -1.97
C THR A 174 -0.33 17.19 -0.46
N ASN A 175 -0.77 18.35 0.01
CA ASN A 175 -1.13 18.52 1.43
C ASN A 175 -2.36 17.68 1.85
N LYS A 176 -3.15 17.15 0.90
CA LYS A 176 -4.41 16.42 1.19
C LYS A 176 -4.33 14.92 0.94
N LYS A 177 -3.34 14.46 0.19
CA LYS A 177 -3.20 13.04 -0.15
C LYS A 177 -1.81 12.67 -0.63
N VAL A 178 -1.49 11.39 -0.52
CA VAL A 178 -0.37 10.75 -1.19
C VAL A 178 -0.89 9.60 -2.07
N LYS A 179 -0.46 9.57 -3.33
CA LYS A 179 -0.82 8.54 -4.30
C LYS A 179 0.43 7.88 -4.86
N THR A 180 0.55 6.57 -4.68
CA THR A 180 1.62 5.74 -5.22
C THR A 180 1.10 4.97 -6.42
N ILE A 181 1.69 5.17 -7.59
CA ILE A 181 1.29 4.56 -8.86
C ILE A 181 2.35 3.54 -9.25
N PHE A 182 1.92 2.34 -9.61
CA PHE A 182 2.81 1.20 -9.84
C PHE A 182 3.13 1.02 -11.32
N ASN A 183 4.29 0.43 -11.58
CA ASN A 183 4.76 0.09 -12.92
C ASN A 183 4.25 -1.31 -13.32
N PRO A 184 3.40 -1.43 -14.36
CA PRO A 184 2.88 -2.71 -14.83
C PRO A 184 3.95 -3.73 -15.23
N GLU A 185 5.08 -3.27 -15.76
CA GLU A 185 6.19 -4.15 -16.20
C GLU A 185 6.89 -4.87 -15.03
N LYS A 186 6.66 -4.41 -13.80
CA LYS A 186 7.26 -4.94 -12.58
C LYS A 186 6.29 -5.74 -11.73
N TRP A 187 5.04 -5.92 -12.17
CA TRP A 187 4.05 -6.70 -11.44
C TRP A 187 4.48 -8.15 -11.26
N ILE A 188 4.19 -8.68 -10.07
CA ILE A 188 4.46 -10.06 -9.70
C ILE A 188 3.16 -10.67 -9.20
N ALA A 189 2.72 -11.71 -9.89
CA ALA A 189 1.61 -12.56 -9.49
C ALA A 189 2.01 -13.43 -8.30
N TYR A 190 1.24 -13.37 -7.23
CA TYR A 190 1.37 -14.24 -6.06
C TYR A 190 0.17 -15.20 -6.04
N TYR A 191 0.25 -16.25 -6.88
CA TYR A 191 -0.67 -17.39 -6.85
C TYR A 191 0.07 -18.60 -6.34
N GLY A 192 -0.61 -19.44 -5.57
CA GLY A 192 -0.20 -20.81 -5.25
C GLY A 192 0.23 -21.56 -6.52
N LEU A 193 1.51 -21.48 -6.88
CA LEU A 193 2.17 -22.49 -7.69
C LEU A 193 2.44 -23.66 -6.75
N GLY A 194 1.35 -24.39 -6.45
CA GLY A 194 1.38 -25.78 -6.03
C GLY A 194 1.12 -26.63 -7.26
#